data_AF-A0A378MZ31-F1
#
_entry.id   AF-A0A378MZ31-F1
#
_cell.length_a   1.000
_cell.length_b   1.000
_cell.length_c   1.000
_cell.angle_alpha   90.00
_cell.angle_beta   90.00
_cell.angle_gamma   90.00
#
_symmetry.space_group_name_H-M   'P 1'
#
loop_
_entity.id
_entity.type
_entity.pdbx_description
1 polymer ?
#
loop_
_entity_poly.entity_id
_entity_poly.type
_entity_poly.pdbx_seq_one_letter_code
_entity_poly.pdbx_strand_id
1 'polypeptide(L)'
;MKWLPTGFRLIQQQTVTGATYQVESEYVDSRVYSDGLSTLTIYIMPSQGVSFNEYAWQQGKLTILNQTINDRDIVIIGDVPLQSAKQIMNNIGFKEGAQP
;
A
#
# COMPACT_ATOMS: atom_id res chain seq x y z
N MET A 1 7.39 -6.58 -5.31
CA MET A 1 6.06 -7.20 -5.15
C MET A 1 6.22 -8.68 -5.47
N LYS A 2 5.81 -9.59 -4.58
CA LYS A 2 5.96 -11.03 -4.80
C LYS A 2 4.71 -11.67 -5.42
N TRP A 3 3.54 -11.07 -5.24
CA TRP A 3 2.26 -11.56 -5.77
C TRP A 3 1.26 -10.43 -5.98
N LEU A 4 0.40 -10.58 -7.00
CA LEU A 4 -0.78 -9.75 -7.28
C LEU A 4 -1.89 -10.64 -7.86
N PRO A 5 -3.17 -10.24 -7.74
CA PRO A 5 -4.25 -10.90 -8.46
C PRO A 5 -4.00 -10.92 -9.98
N THR A 6 -4.45 -11.98 -10.66
CA THR A 6 -4.30 -12.12 -12.10
C THR A 6 -4.82 -10.89 -12.83
N GLY A 7 -4.05 -10.39 -13.80
CA GLY A 7 -4.42 -9.23 -14.61
C GLY A 7 -3.87 -7.91 -14.08
N PHE A 8 -3.70 -7.75 -12.76
CA PHE A 8 -3.16 -6.52 -12.19
C PHE A 8 -1.70 -6.30 -12.59
N ARG A 9 -1.40 -5.07 -13.01
CA ARG A 9 -0.05 -4.62 -13.39
C ARG A 9 0.20 -3.23 -12.83
N LEU A 10 1.47 -2.91 -12.55
CA LEU A 10 1.87 -1.57 -12.15
C LEU A 10 1.67 -0.62 -13.35
N ILE A 11 0.86 0.41 -13.16
CA ILE A 11 0.60 1.44 -14.19
C ILE A 11 1.20 2.79 -13.84
N GLN A 12 1.46 3.05 -12.56
CA GLN A 12 2.15 4.26 -12.10
C GLN A 12 2.90 4.00 -10.81
N GLN A 13 4.09 4.58 -10.69
CA GLN A 13 4.85 4.64 -9.44
C GLN A 13 5.48 6.02 -9.29
N GLN A 14 5.38 6.60 -8.10
CA GLN A 14 6.01 7.87 -7.78
C GLN A 14 6.34 7.97 -6.29
N THR A 15 7.37 8.74 -5.97
CA THR A 15 7.70 9.13 -4.60
C THR A 15 7.54 10.64 -4.48
N VAL A 16 6.69 11.08 -3.56
CA VAL A 16 6.39 12.49 -3.31
C VAL A 16 6.53 12.80 -1.82
N THR A 17 6.52 14.07 -1.44
CA THR A 17 6.52 14.46 -0.03
C THR A 17 5.16 14.12 0.62
N GLY A 18 5.13 13.88 1.93
CA GLY A 18 3.87 13.64 2.65
C GLY A 18 2.87 14.80 2.50
N ALA A 19 3.36 16.03 2.36
CA ALA A 19 2.55 17.22 2.11
C ALA A 19 1.68 17.10 0.84
N THR A 20 2.13 16.39 -0.20
CA THR A 20 1.33 16.16 -1.42
C THR A 20 0.03 15.38 -1.13
N TYR A 21 0.06 14.48 -0.14
CA TYR A 21 -1.10 13.69 0.30
C TYR A 21 -1.71 14.19 1.60
N GLN A 22 -1.27 15.34 2.12
CA GLN A 22 -1.70 15.89 3.42
C GLN A 22 -1.47 14.90 4.58
N VAL A 23 -0.36 14.16 4.54
CA VAL A 23 0.08 13.28 5.62
C VAL A 23 1.39 13.77 6.21
N GLU A 24 1.54 13.64 7.53
CA GLU A 24 2.78 13.97 8.23
C GLU A 24 3.82 12.88 7.98
N SER A 25 4.53 13.01 6.86
CA SER A 25 5.61 12.10 6.48
C SER A 25 6.62 12.81 5.59
N GLU A 26 7.89 12.43 5.71
CA GLU A 26 8.96 12.94 4.84
C GLU A 26 8.70 12.59 3.38
N TYR A 27 8.27 11.35 3.12
CA TYR A 27 7.97 10.86 1.79
C TYR A 27 6.87 9.80 1.79
N VAL A 28 6.20 9.67 0.64
CA VAL A 28 5.22 8.63 0.34
C VAL A 28 5.56 8.03 -1.02
N ASP A 29 5.89 6.74 -1.05
CA ASP A 29 5.96 5.93 -2.29
C ASP A 29 4.56 5.40 -2.61
N SER A 30 3.98 5.88 -3.70
CA SER A 30 2.67 5.43 -4.18
C SER A 30 2.80 4.62 -5.45
N ARG A 31 2.08 3.50 -5.48
CA ARG A 31 2.08 2.53 -6.59
C ARG A 31 0.66 2.19 -6.98
N VAL A 32 0.28 2.52 -8.20
CA VAL A 32 -1.05 2.26 -8.75
C VAL A 32 -0.99 1.01 -9.60
N TYR A 33 -1.88 0.06 -9.32
CA TYR A 33 -2.05 -1.17 -10.08
C TYR A 33 -3.46 -1.27 -10.65
N SER A 34 -3.57 -1.80 -11.87
CA SER A 34 -4.86 -2.06 -12.51
C SER A 34 -4.83 -3.31 -13.38
N ASP A 35 -5.97 -3.97 -13.49
CA ASP A 35 -6.23 -5.05 -14.46
C ASP A 35 -7.05 -4.59 -15.68
N GLY A 36 -7.34 -3.28 -15.78
CA GLY A 36 -8.18 -2.67 -16.81
C GLY A 36 -9.64 -2.46 -16.41
N LEU A 37 -10.11 -3.05 -15.29
CA LEU A 37 -11.46 -2.86 -14.76
C LEU A 37 -11.43 -2.29 -13.34
N SER A 38 -10.62 -2.88 -12.48
CA SER A 38 -10.41 -2.51 -11.09
C SER A 38 -9.05 -1.86 -10.91
N THR A 39 -8.92 -1.06 -9.85
CA THR A 39 -7.68 -0.34 -9.52
C THR A 39 -7.45 -0.40 -8.02
N LEU A 40 -6.18 -0.53 -7.64
CA LEU A 40 -5.73 -0.34 -6.27
C LEU A 40 -4.47 0.52 -6.23
N THR A 41 -4.31 1.27 -5.16
CA THR A 41 -3.11 2.03 -4.85
C THR A 41 -2.52 1.51 -3.54
N ILE A 42 -1.20 1.31 -3.55
CA ILE A 42 -0.42 1.01 -2.36
C ILE A 42 0.41 2.24 -2.03
N TYR A 43 0.25 2.75 -0.81
CA TYR A 43 1.07 3.81 -0.24
C TYR A 43 2.02 3.20 0.78
N ILE A 44 3.29 3.62 0.74
CA ILE A 44 4.34 3.17 1.64
C ILE A 44 5.05 4.42 2.17
N MET A 45 5.08 4.57 3.49
CA MET A 45 5.68 5.73 4.15
C MET A 45 6.34 5.33 5.48
N PRO A 46 7.34 6.08 5.98
CA PRO A 46 7.91 5.84 7.31
C PRO A 46 6.85 5.88 8.42
N SER A 47 6.89 4.91 9.32
CA SER A 47 6.00 4.88 10.48
C SER A 47 6.33 6.01 11.46
N GLN A 48 5.31 6.66 12.02
CA GLN A 48 5.45 7.79 12.95
C GLN A 48 5.47 7.36 14.43
N GLY A 49 5.90 6.12 14.72
CA GLY A 49 6.05 5.59 16.08
C GLY A 49 4.80 4.94 16.68
N VAL A 50 3.67 4.93 15.97
CA VAL A 50 2.48 4.14 16.31
C VAL A 50 2.34 3.01 15.30
N SER A 51 2.48 1.77 15.77
CA SER A 51 2.34 0.59 14.90
C SER A 51 0.88 0.12 14.81
N PHE A 52 0.40 -0.07 13.60
CA PHE A 52 -0.90 -0.70 13.33
C PHE A 52 -0.71 -2.21 13.14
N ASN A 53 -1.30 -3.02 14.02
CA ASN A 53 -1.31 -4.49 13.86
C ASN A 53 -1.97 -4.88 12.54
N GLU A 54 -3.20 -4.43 12.32
CA GLU A 54 -3.95 -4.48 11.06
C GLU A 54 -5.22 -3.64 11.26
N TYR A 55 -5.53 -2.71 10.36
CA TYR A 55 -6.82 -2.04 10.33
C TYR A 55 -7.43 -2.19 8.93
N ALA A 56 -8.62 -2.79 8.87
CA ALA A 56 -9.32 -3.07 7.63
C ALA A 56 -10.72 -2.46 7.65
N TRP A 57 -11.08 -1.80 6.56
CA TRP A 57 -12.41 -1.28 6.33
C TRP A 57 -12.84 -1.58 4.90
N GLN A 58 -14.09 -2.01 4.72
CA GLN A 58 -14.66 -2.30 3.41
C GLN A 58 -16.08 -1.73 3.34
N GLN A 59 -16.36 -0.96 2.29
CA GLN A 59 -17.69 -0.44 1.98
C GLN A 59 -18.00 -0.65 0.50
N GLY A 60 -18.92 -1.57 0.23
CA GLY A 60 -19.21 -2.01 -1.13
C GLY A 60 -17.96 -2.55 -1.81
N LYS A 61 -17.54 -1.88 -2.89
CA LYS A 61 -16.34 -2.23 -3.65
C LYS A 61 -15.04 -1.67 -3.06
N LEU A 62 -15.13 -0.61 -2.26
CA LEU A 62 -13.96 0.05 -1.71
C LEU A 62 -13.40 -0.75 -0.53
N THR A 63 -12.12 -1.12 -0.62
CA THR A 63 -11.33 -1.68 0.48
C THR A 63 -10.24 -0.71 0.89
N ILE A 64 -10.07 -0.52 2.19
CA ILE A 64 -8.95 0.16 2.82
C ILE A 64 -8.30 -0.82 3.81
N LEU A 65 -7.01 -1.06 3.66
CA LEU A 65 -6.23 -1.91 4.56
C LEU A 65 -4.95 -1.17 4.96
N ASN A 66 -4.70 -1.05 6.26
CA ASN A 66 -3.50 -0.45 6.83
C ASN A 66 -2.77 -1.46 7.72
N GLN A 67 -1.45 -1.52 7.59
CA GLN A 67 -0.57 -2.31 8.46
C GLN A 67 0.82 -1.66 8.54
N THR A 68 1.43 -1.67 9.72
CA THR A 68 2.83 -1.31 9.88
C THR A 68 3.71 -2.56 9.74
N ILE A 69 4.68 -2.53 8.82
CA ILE A 69 5.62 -3.63 8.58
C ILE A 69 7.03 -3.04 8.42
N ASN A 70 8.00 -3.48 9.23
CA ASN A 70 9.40 -3.03 9.19
C ASN A 70 9.53 -1.49 9.22
N ASP A 71 8.94 -0.85 10.22
CA ASP A 71 8.95 0.61 10.42
C ASP A 71 8.36 1.43 9.26
N ARG A 72 7.52 0.80 8.45
CA ARG A 72 6.78 1.45 7.36
C ARG A 72 5.30 1.23 7.53
N ASP A 73 4.55 2.30 7.44
CA ASP A 73 3.10 2.25 7.34
C ASP A 73 2.72 2.00 5.88
N ILE A 74 1.92 0.96 5.66
CA ILE A 74 1.45 0.56 4.34
C ILE A 74 -0.05 0.67 4.29
N VAL A 75 -0.55 1.43 3.32
CA VAL A 75 -1.99 1.60 3.09
C VAL A 75 -2.35 1.10 1.70
N ILE A 76 -3.28 0.16 1.61
CA ILE A 76 -3.86 -0.34 0.37
C ILE A 76 -5.27 0.22 0.26
N ILE A 77 -5.57 0.90 -0.84
CA ILE A 77 -6.90 1.45 -1.14
C ILE A 77 -7.30 1.01 -2.54
N GLY A 78 -8.49 0.45 -2.73
CA GLY A 78 -8.95 0.12 -4.08
C GLY A 78 -10.22 -0.71 -4.17
N ASP A 79 -10.62 -0.96 -5.42
CA ASP A 79 -11.69 -1.90 -5.77
C ASP A 79 -11.14 -3.32 -5.85
N VAL A 80 -10.93 -3.94 -4.68
CA VAL A 80 -10.50 -5.33 -4.56
C VAL A 80 -11.13 -5.97 -3.33
N PRO A 81 -11.43 -7.29 -3.35
CA PRO A 81 -11.85 -7.99 -2.14
C PRO A 81 -10.83 -7.84 -1.00
N LEU A 82 -11.30 -7.72 0.24
CA LEU A 82 -10.43 -7.60 1.41
C LEU A 82 -9.41 -8.75 1.51
N GLN A 83 -9.81 -9.98 1.15
CA GLN A 83 -8.91 -11.12 1.13
C GLN A 83 -7.74 -10.92 0.14
N SER A 84 -8.01 -10.37 -1.04
CA SER A 84 -6.97 -10.03 -2.02
C SER A 84 -6.04 -8.95 -1.47
N ALA A 85 -6.58 -7.90 -0.83
CA ALA A 85 -5.75 -6.86 -0.20
C ALA A 85 -4.82 -7.44 0.87
N LYS A 86 -5.30 -8.36 1.72
CA LYS A 86 -4.46 -9.06 2.71
C LYS A 86 -3.37 -9.91 2.07
N GLN A 87 -3.70 -10.63 0.99
CA GLN A 87 -2.70 -11.40 0.25
C GLN A 87 -1.64 -10.50 -0.40
N ILE A 88 -2.04 -9.34 -0.93
CA ILE A 88 -1.09 -8.33 -1.44
C ILE A 88 -0.17 -7.84 -0.31
N MET A 89 -0.74 -7.46 0.84
CA MET A 89 0.01 -6.97 2.00
C MET A 89 1.11 -7.94 2.44
N ASN A 90 0.77 -9.24 2.57
CA ASN A 90 1.71 -10.30 2.93
C ASN A 90 2.80 -10.56 1.88
N ASN A 91 2.64 -10.06 0.65
CA ASN A 91 3.56 -10.25 -0.47
C ASN A 91 4.33 -8.98 -0.85
N ILE A 92 4.23 -7.92 -0.04
CA ILE A 92 5.11 -6.76 -0.15
C ILE A 92 6.50 -7.18 0.29
N GLY A 93 7.43 -7.20 -0.67
CA GLY A 93 8.84 -7.49 -0.41
C GLY A 93 9.60 -6.21 -0.13
N PHE A 94 10.29 -6.17 1.00
CA PHE A 94 11.29 -5.15 1.30
C PHE A 94 12.64 -5.64 0.81
N LYS A 95 13.38 -4.78 0.11
CA LYS A 95 14.80 -5.05 -0.13
C LYS A 95 15.52 -4.73 1.18
N GLU A 96 16.17 -5.72 1.78
CA GLU A 96 17.17 -5.45 2.81
C GLU A 96 18.30 -4.62 2.19
N GLY A 97 18.72 -3.55 2.89
CA GLY A 97 19.84 -2.71 2.45
C GLY A 97 19.43 -1.38 1.83
N ALA A 98 18.93 -0.47 2.65
CA ALA A 98 19.15 0.96 2.51
C ALA A 98 19.09 1.58 3.92
N GLN A 99 20.04 1.20 4.74
CA GLN A 99 20.39 1.92 5.96
C GLN A 99 21.81 2.46 5.74
N PRO A 100 22.06 3.75 6.01
CA PRO A 100 23.36 4.39 5.76
C PRO A 100 24.49 3.77 6.59
#